data_AF-A0A8T4ZVH6-F1
#
_entry.id   AF-A0A8T4ZVH6-F1
#
_cell.length_a   1.000
_cell.length_b   1.000
_cell.length_c   1.000
_cell.angle_alpha   90.00
_cell.angle_beta   90.00
_cell.angle_gamma   90.00
#
_symmetry.space_group_name_H-M   'P 1'
#
loop_
_entity.id
_entity.type
_entity.pdbx_description
1 polymer ?
#
loop_
_entity_poly.entity_id
_entity_poly.type
_entity_poly.pdbx_seq_one_letter_code
_entity_poly.pdbx_strand_id
1 'polypeptide(L)' 'MYRLVVDPVALFITYVFTGELFGSIIAVLSIETFSTVFYYILDRLM' A
#
# COMPACT_ATOMS: atom_id res chain seq x y z
N MET A 1 4.08 -0.33 13.42
CA MET A 1 5.47 -0.80 13.22
C MET A 1 5.63 -1.66 11.96
N TYR A 2 4.83 -2.72 11.74
CA TYR A 2 4.96 -3.59 10.55
C TYR A 2 4.79 -2.84 9.20
N ARG A 3 3.75 -2.01 9.07
CA ARG A 3 3.44 -1.29 7.81
C ARG A 3 4.51 -0.27 7.40
N LEU A 4 5.03 0.50 8.36
CA LEU A 4 6.16 1.43 8.19
C LEU A 4 7.42 0.81 7.57
N VAL A 5 7.58 -0.52 7.64
CA VAL A 5 8.68 -1.26 7.02
C VAL A 5 8.25 -1.89 5.69
N VAL A 6 7.02 -2.38 5.59
CA VAL A 6 6.51 -3.04 4.38
C VAL A 6 6.27 -2.05 3.24
N ASP A 7 5.76 -0.85 3.52
CA ASP A 7 5.47 0.18 2.50
C ASP A 7 6.74 0.66 1.75
N PRO A 8 7.86 1.01 2.41
CA PRO A 8 9.09 1.36 1.70
C PRO A 8 9.72 0.18 0.97
N VAL A 9 9.55 -1.06 1.46
CA VAL A 9 10.02 -2.27 0.76
C VAL A 9 9.19 -2.51 -0.50
N ALA A 10 7.87 -2.34 -0.44
CA ALA A 10 6.99 -2.44 -1.59
C ALA A 10 7.36 -1.37 -2.65
N LEU A 11 7.53 -0.11 -2.25
CA LEU A 11 7.99 0.96 -3.13
C LEU A 11 9.33 0.63 -3.80
N PHE A 12 10.29 0.13 -3.02
CA PHE A 12 11.60 -0.22 -3.52
C PHE A 12 11.53 -1.35 -4.54
N ILE A 13 10.77 -2.41 -4.25
CA ILE A 13 10.56 -3.53 -5.17
C ILE A 13 9.87 -3.03 -6.44
N THR A 14 8.74 -2.33 -6.33
CA THR A 14 8.00 -1.84 -7.49
C THR A 14 8.86 -0.93 -8.36
N TYR A 15 9.62 -0.01 -7.76
CA TYR A 15 10.57 0.84 -8.49
C TYR A 15 11.66 0.05 -9.21
N VAL A 16 12.26 -0.96 -8.57
CA VAL A 16 13.29 -1.81 -9.20
C VAL A 16 12.73 -2.57 -10.40
N PHE A 17 11.46 -3.00 -10.34
CA PHE A 17 10.83 -3.79 -11.40
C PHE A 17 10.21 -2.95 -12.53
N THR A 18 9.70 -1.75 -12.24
CA THR A 18 8.99 -0.91 -13.22
C THR A 18 9.76 0.33 -13.65
N GLY A 19 10.72 0.80 -12.84
CA GLY A 19 11.40 2.09 -13.04
C GLY A 19 10.52 3.32 -12.76
N GLU A 20 9.23 3.13 -12.43
CA GLU A 20 8.27 4.21 -12.26
C GLU A 20 8.07 4.58 -10.78
N LEU A 21 8.76 5.62 -10.32
CA LEU A 21 8.66 6.13 -8.94
C LEU A 21 7.24 6.59 -8.59
N PHE A 22 6.65 7.45 -9.43
CA PHE A 22 5.33 8.03 -9.16
C PHE A 22 4.21 6.96 -9.23
N GLY A 23 4.28 6.05 -10.21
CA GLY A 23 3.34 4.93 -10.32
C GLY A 23 3.38 4.02 -9.09
N SER A 24 4.59 3.72 -8.59
CA SER A 24 4.77 2.90 -7.39
C SER A 24 4.19 3.56 -6.13
N ILE A 25 4.38 4.88 -5.97
CA ILE A 25 3.83 5.65 -4.84
C ILE A 25 2.29 5.65 -4.87
N ILE A 26 1.71 5.89 -6.04
CA ILE A 26 0.25 5.87 -6.22
C ILE A 26 -0.31 4.47 -5.97
N ALA A 27 0.39 3.42 -6.40
CA ALA A 27 -0.01 2.03 -6.14
C ALA A 27 -0.04 1.73 -4.64
N VAL A 28 1.00 2.09 -3.89
CA VAL A 28 1.04 1.87 -2.44
C VAL A 28 -0.06 2.66 -1.72
N LEU A 29 -0.24 3.96 -2.04
CA LEU A 29 -1.31 4.78 -1.48
C LEU A 29 -2.71 4.21 -1.77
N SER A 30 -2.95 3.74 -2.99
CA SER A 30 -4.26 3.17 -3.35
C SER A 30 -4.55 1.86 -2.60
N ILE A 31 -3.56 0.99 -2.44
CA ILE A 31 -3.67 -0.24 -1.64
C ILE A 31 -3.91 0.10 -0.16
N GLU A 32 -3.21 1.09 0.38
CA GLU A 32 -3.36 1.52 1.77
C GLU A 32 -4.78 2.06 2.02
N THR A 33 -5.26 2.93 1.13
CA THR A 33 -6.60 3.50 1.25
C THR A 33 -7.67 2.42 1.14
N PHE A 34 -7.54 1.52 0.16
CA PHE A 34 -8.47 0.40 -0.04
C PHE A 34 -8.49 -0.54 1.16
N SER A 35 -7.32 -0.95 1.66
CA SER A 35 -7.22 -1.84 2.81
C SER A 35 -7.82 -1.22 4.07
N THR A 36 -7.61 0.06 4.31
CA THR A 36 -8.18 0.79 5.45
C THR A 36 -9.70 0.82 5.39
N VAL A 37 -10.26 1.14 4.22
CA VAL A 37 -11.72 1.13 4.00
C VAL A 37 -12.27 -0.29 4.16
N PHE A 38 -11.60 -1.29 3.60
CA PHE A 38 -12.01 -2.69 3.69
C PHE A 38 -12.06 -3.17 5.14
N TYR A 39 -11.02 -2.91 5.93
CA TYR A 39 -11.00 -3.27 7.35
C TYR A 39 -12.05 -2.52 8.16
N TYR A 40 -12.28 -1.24 7.87
CA TYR A 40 -13.34 -0.47 8.51
C TYR A 40 -14.74 -1.03 8.22
N ILE A 41 -14.99 -1.46 6.97
CA ILE A 41 -16.25 -2.09 6.60
C ILE A 41 -16.40 -3.46 7.28
N LEU A 42 -15.33 -4.27 7.31
CA LEU A 42 -15.30 -5.55 8.00
C LEU A 42 -15.61 -5.40 9.48
N ASP A 43 -14.99 -4.43 10.15
CA ASP A 43 -15.21 -4.12 11.56
C ASP A 43 -16.67 -3.73 11.84
N ARG A 44 -17.33 -3.04 10.91
CA ARG A 44 -18.75 -2.67 11.03
C ARG A 44 -19.74 -3.81 10.75
N LEU A 45 -19.30 -4.84 10.02
CA LEU A 45 -20.11 -6.00 9.67
C LEU A 45 -20.04 -7.10 10.75
N MET A 46 -18.97 -7.10 11.53
CA MET A 46 -18.74 -8.02 12.65
C MET A 46 -19.38 -7.49 13.94
#